data_AF-A0A661RF62-F1
#
_entry.id   AF-A0A661RF62-F1
#
_cell.length_a   1.000
_cell.length_b   1.000
_cell.length_c   1.000
_cell.angle_alpha   90.00
_cell.angle_beta   90.00
_cell.angle_gamma   90.00
#
_symmetry.space_group_name_H-M   'P 1'
#
loop_
_entity.id
_entity.type
_entity.pdbx_description
1 polymer ?
#
loop_
_entity_poly.entity_id
_entity_poly.type
_entity_poly.pdbx_seq_one_letter_code
_entity_poly.pdbx_strand_id
1 'polypeptide(L)'
;MKEKEKITISKYLVLLILAICIGPVCSPLLLARNNEAKKVLVLHSYHHGLSWDDGIDRGIESVFEKSDLDIEIQFEYMDTKRIYDQEYLDKLYKIYKYKFRNRKVNLIISTDNNAFNFLLEHGNELFPQTPVVFCGVNDFKDGMLEDRSLYTGTVEAIDIRETLDVALKLHPKTEHFIVYGDNSPTYLANKAILERIIPDYERSIDFIFKDNFNIREIREHILKLPSNSLILLISTIRDEQGQLISLQRSAEMMAAVSSVPLYGCWDFFLGHGIVGGKLISGFSQGETAAHIALTILNGEKVENIPVLK
;
A
#
# COMPACT_ATOMS: atom_id res chain seq x y z
N MET A 1 88.56 20.93 -29.58
CA MET A 1 87.16 20.82 -30.05
C MET A 1 86.68 19.39 -29.87
N LYS A 2 86.01 19.03 -28.75
CA LYS A 2 85.10 17.86 -28.62
C LYS A 2 84.55 17.55 -27.20
N GLU A 3 84.94 18.28 -26.15
CA GLU A 3 84.51 17.92 -24.77
C GLU A 3 83.43 18.80 -24.13
N LYS A 4 83.06 19.95 -24.71
CA LYS A 4 82.06 20.85 -24.10
C LYS A 4 80.60 20.60 -24.50
N GLU A 5 80.32 19.71 -25.45
CA GLU A 5 78.94 19.43 -25.90
C GLU A 5 78.22 18.31 -25.12
N LYS A 6 78.95 17.41 -24.43
CA LYS A 6 78.32 16.26 -23.75
C LYS A 6 77.61 16.61 -22.44
N ILE A 7 78.00 17.69 -21.76
CA ILE A 7 77.47 18.02 -20.44
C ILE A 7 76.10 18.74 -20.54
N THR A 8 75.84 19.43 -21.64
CA THR A 8 74.59 20.18 -21.83
C THR A 8 73.40 19.25 -22.08
N ILE A 9 73.59 18.15 -22.81
CA ILE A 9 72.52 17.18 -23.14
C ILE A 9 71.99 16.47 -21.88
N SER A 10 72.84 16.24 -20.87
CA SER A 10 72.46 15.59 -19.60
C SER A 10 71.48 16.44 -18.77
N LYS A 11 71.65 17.78 -18.75
CA LYS A 11 70.76 18.66 -17.99
C LYS A 11 69.36 18.76 -18.59
N TYR A 12 69.25 18.77 -19.92
CA TYR A 12 67.94 18.81 -20.59
C TYR A 12 67.21 17.46 -20.54
N LEU A 13 67.94 16.34 -20.52
CA LEU A 13 67.34 15.02 -20.37
C LEU A 13 66.76 14.79 -18.96
N VAL A 14 67.41 15.31 -17.92
CA VAL A 14 66.90 15.26 -16.54
C VAL A 14 65.67 16.17 -16.35
N LEU A 15 65.63 17.34 -16.99
CA LEU A 15 64.47 18.22 -16.99
C LEU A 15 63.27 17.66 -17.79
N LEU A 16 63.52 16.91 -18.87
CA LEU A 16 62.47 16.24 -19.63
C LEU A 16 61.87 15.04 -18.86
N ILE A 17 62.68 14.33 -18.07
CA ILE A 17 62.21 13.22 -17.22
C ILE A 17 61.46 13.75 -16.00
N LEU A 18 61.85 14.89 -15.41
CA LEU A 18 61.05 15.52 -14.34
C LEU A 18 59.72 16.11 -14.85
N ALA A 19 59.65 16.57 -16.10
CA ALA A 19 58.40 17.08 -16.68
C ALA A 19 57.40 15.96 -17.04
N ILE A 20 57.86 14.72 -17.25
CA ILE A 20 57.00 13.56 -17.53
C ILE A 20 56.49 12.89 -16.23
N CYS A 21 57.19 13.07 -15.11
CA CYS A 21 56.70 12.62 -13.80
C CYS A 21 55.74 13.61 -13.11
N ILE A 22 55.52 14.79 -13.70
CA ILE A 22 54.43 15.72 -13.35
C ILE A 22 53.40 15.69 -14.49
N GLY A 23 53.04 14.49 -14.97
CA GLY A 23 51.75 14.32 -15.60
C GLY A 23 50.67 14.78 -14.61
N PRO A 24 49.56 15.38 -15.06
CA PRO A 24 48.48 15.70 -14.15
C PRO A 24 48.12 14.38 -13.49
N VAL A 25 48.36 14.28 -12.18
CA VAL A 25 47.64 13.33 -11.33
C VAL A 25 46.21 13.82 -11.44
N CYS A 26 45.57 13.40 -12.54
CA CYS A 26 44.14 13.35 -12.68
C CYS A 26 43.77 12.26 -11.68
N SER A 27 43.77 12.65 -10.40
CA SER A 27 42.99 11.97 -9.40
C SER A 27 41.67 11.70 -10.10
N PRO A 28 41.18 10.46 -10.18
CA PRO A 28 39.78 10.30 -10.46
C PRO A 28 39.13 11.10 -9.33
N LEU A 29 38.65 12.30 -9.67
CA LEU A 29 37.63 12.94 -8.90
C LEU A 29 36.54 11.89 -9.01
N LEU A 30 36.49 10.98 -8.03
CA LEU A 30 35.24 10.35 -7.68
C LEU A 30 34.35 11.57 -7.57
N LEU A 31 33.52 11.78 -8.59
CA LEU A 31 32.28 12.47 -8.42
C LEU A 31 31.66 11.69 -7.28
N ALA A 32 31.88 12.18 -6.06
CA ALA A 32 31.07 11.82 -4.93
C ALA A 32 29.68 12.13 -5.46
N ARG A 33 28.98 11.08 -5.89
CA ARG A 33 27.58 11.18 -6.27
C ARG A 33 27.00 11.79 -5.02
N ASN A 34 26.67 13.08 -5.11
CA ASN A 34 26.07 13.82 -4.02
C ASN A 34 24.68 13.20 -3.93
N ASN A 35 24.60 12.03 -3.31
CA ASN A 35 23.42 11.21 -3.22
C ASN A 35 22.63 11.83 -2.07
N GLU A 36 22.16 13.06 -2.32
CA GLU A 36 21.25 13.74 -1.43
C GLU A 36 20.08 12.79 -1.19
N ALA A 37 19.82 12.48 0.08
CA ALA A 37 18.79 11.54 0.49
C ALA A 37 17.46 11.86 -0.23
N LYS A 38 16.84 10.85 -0.82
CA LYS A 38 15.53 10.94 -1.44
C LYS A 38 14.48 10.98 -0.34
N LYS A 39 13.79 12.10 -0.22
CA LYS A 39 12.75 12.30 0.80
C LYS A 39 11.43 11.76 0.29
N VAL A 40 10.96 10.68 0.88
CA VAL A 40 9.68 10.05 0.57
C VAL A 40 8.69 10.35 1.69
N LEU A 41 7.57 10.97 1.33
CA LEU A 41 6.45 11.17 2.25
C LEU A 41 5.50 9.98 2.11
N VAL A 42 5.26 9.24 3.18
CA VAL A 42 4.17 8.25 3.23
C VAL A 42 2.98 8.92 3.94
N LEU A 43 1.93 9.22 3.18
CA LEU A 43 0.72 9.85 3.68
C LEU A 43 -0.37 8.78 3.85
N HIS A 44 -0.62 8.39 5.09
CA HIS A 44 -1.63 7.41 5.43
C HIS A 44 -3.00 8.03 5.62
N SER A 45 -4.02 7.35 5.08
CA SER A 45 -5.41 7.70 5.37
C SER A 45 -5.73 7.56 6.86
N TYR A 46 -5.22 6.53 7.52
CA TYR A 46 -5.67 6.14 8.86
C TYR A 46 -4.58 6.41 9.89
N HIS A 47 -4.20 5.43 10.70
CA HIS A 47 -3.36 5.66 11.87
C HIS A 47 -2.45 4.48 12.17
N HIS A 48 -1.25 4.79 12.68
CA HIS A 48 -0.36 3.80 13.27
C HIS A 48 -1.09 2.96 14.36
N GLY A 49 -0.81 1.66 14.38
CA GLY A 49 -1.48 0.67 15.22
C GLY A 49 -2.70 0.03 14.56
N LEU A 50 -3.10 0.46 13.36
CA LEU A 50 -4.04 -0.29 12.53
C LEU A 50 -3.23 -1.30 11.72
N SER A 51 -3.53 -2.60 11.85
CA SER A 51 -2.72 -3.65 11.22
C SER A 51 -2.58 -3.54 9.70
N TRP A 52 -3.51 -2.86 9.04
CA TRP A 52 -3.44 -2.56 7.61
C TRP A 52 -2.29 -1.57 7.30
N ASP A 53 -2.34 -0.37 7.87
CA ASP A 53 -1.32 0.68 7.74
C ASP A 53 0.05 0.19 8.23
N ASP A 54 0.11 -0.48 9.39
CA ASP A 54 1.35 -1.05 9.93
C ASP A 54 1.92 -2.14 8.99
N GLY A 55 1.04 -2.87 8.30
CA GLY A 55 1.43 -3.81 7.25
C GLY A 55 2.06 -3.11 6.07
N ILE A 56 1.44 -2.03 5.59
CA ILE A 56 1.95 -1.20 4.48
C ILE A 56 3.31 -0.62 4.84
N ASP A 57 3.49 -0.08 6.05
CA ASP A 57 4.76 0.47 6.52
C ASP A 57 5.88 -0.56 6.41
N ARG A 58 5.66 -1.76 6.96
CA ARG A 58 6.64 -2.86 6.85
C ARG A 58 6.91 -3.26 5.41
N GLY A 59 5.90 -3.26 4.56
CA GLY A 59 6.05 -3.54 3.12
C GLY A 59 6.98 -2.53 2.45
N ILE A 60 6.74 -1.24 2.71
CA ILE A 60 7.56 -0.14 2.18
C ILE A 60 9.00 -0.24 2.68
N GLU A 61 9.19 -0.37 3.99
CA GLU A 61 10.50 -0.48 4.63
C GLU A 61 11.29 -1.68 4.08
N SER A 62 10.64 -2.84 3.90
CA SER A 62 11.28 -4.06 3.40
C SER A 62 11.91 -3.94 2.00
N VAL A 63 11.46 -2.96 1.21
CA VAL A 63 11.95 -2.65 -0.14
C VAL A 63 12.99 -1.54 -0.07
N PHE A 64 12.71 -0.46 0.65
CA PHE A 64 13.62 0.69 0.74
C PHE A 64 14.91 0.38 1.50
N GLU A 65 14.87 -0.43 2.56
CA GLU A 65 16.07 -0.87 3.31
C GLU A 65 17.06 -1.66 2.45
N LYS A 66 16.59 -2.28 1.37
CA LYS A 66 17.41 -3.07 0.43
C LYS A 66 17.88 -2.25 -0.77
N SER A 67 17.53 -0.97 -0.85
CA SER A 67 17.88 -0.09 -1.96
C SER A 67 19.29 0.47 -1.82
N ASP A 68 19.97 0.69 -2.95
CA ASP A 68 21.24 1.45 -2.99
C ASP A 68 21.02 2.97 -2.91
N LEU A 69 19.77 3.44 -2.95
CA LEU A 69 19.42 4.84 -2.76
C LEU A 69 19.39 5.16 -1.27
N ASP A 70 19.97 6.31 -0.90
CA ASP A 70 19.74 6.90 0.41
C ASP A 70 18.31 7.47 0.44
N ILE A 71 17.41 6.85 1.21
CA ILE A 71 15.97 7.19 1.26
C ILE A 71 15.62 7.59 2.70
N GLU A 72 15.09 8.80 2.86
CA GLU A 72 14.54 9.30 4.11
C GLU A 72 13.02 9.20 4.05
N ILE A 73 12.43 8.31 4.85
CA ILE A 73 10.98 8.12 4.92
C ILE A 73 10.40 9.03 6.01
N GLN A 74 9.36 9.80 5.67
CA GLN A 74 8.56 10.54 6.64
C GLN A 74 7.11 10.04 6.59
N PHE A 75 6.64 9.47 7.69
CA PHE A 75 5.25 9.02 7.84
C PHE A 75 4.36 10.14 8.38
N GLU A 76 3.19 10.33 7.76
CA GLU A 76 2.10 11.15 8.27
C GLU A 76 0.81 10.34 8.28
N TYR A 77 0.05 10.45 9.36
CA TYR A 77 -1.20 9.72 9.55
C TYR A 77 -2.35 10.72 9.67
N MET A 78 -3.34 10.62 8.79
CA MET A 78 -4.49 11.52 8.79
C MET A 78 -5.57 11.13 9.80
N ASP A 79 -5.49 9.97 10.46
CA ASP A 79 -6.41 9.49 11.51
C ASP A 79 -7.91 9.47 11.10
N THR A 80 -8.18 9.34 9.79
CA THR A 80 -9.54 9.55 9.25
C THR A 80 -10.54 8.43 9.56
N LYS A 81 -10.12 7.31 10.16
CA LYS A 81 -11.06 6.33 10.73
C LYS A 81 -11.66 6.79 12.06
N ARG A 82 -11.02 7.75 12.73
CA ARG A 82 -11.47 8.30 14.02
C ARG A 82 -12.14 9.65 13.88
N ILE A 83 -11.63 10.51 13.00
CA ILE A 83 -12.15 11.87 12.77
C ILE A 83 -12.22 12.13 11.28
N TYR A 84 -13.42 12.31 10.74
CA TYR A 84 -13.61 12.57 9.31
C TYR A 84 -14.74 13.56 9.06
N ASP A 85 -14.36 14.81 8.87
CA ASP A 85 -15.22 15.91 8.48
C ASP A 85 -14.39 16.97 7.73
N GLN A 86 -15.08 17.87 7.02
CA GLN A 86 -14.41 18.88 6.21
C GLN A 86 -13.55 19.84 7.05
N GLU A 87 -13.99 20.20 8.26
CA GLU A 87 -13.23 21.10 9.13
C GLU A 87 -11.89 20.48 9.53
N TYR A 88 -11.88 19.17 9.79
CA TYR A 88 -10.68 18.42 10.08
C TYR A 88 -9.74 18.33 8.86
N LEU A 89 -10.26 18.03 7.66
CA LEU A 89 -9.46 18.00 6.43
C LEU A 89 -8.84 19.38 6.12
N ASP A 90 -9.59 20.47 6.31
CA ASP A 90 -9.08 21.84 6.15
C ASP A 90 -7.94 22.16 7.14
N LYS A 91 -8.02 21.63 8.36
CA LYS A 91 -6.94 21.77 9.37
C LYS A 91 -5.72 20.96 8.95
N LEU A 92 -5.88 19.74 8.46
CA LEU A 92 -4.78 18.94 7.92
C LEU A 92 -4.09 19.66 6.76
N TYR A 93 -4.85 20.21 5.81
CA TYR A 93 -4.31 21.04 4.73
C TYR A 93 -3.46 22.20 5.25
N LYS A 94 -3.96 22.98 6.22
CA LYS A 94 -3.20 24.10 6.81
C LYS A 94 -1.92 23.63 7.50
N ILE A 95 -1.98 22.52 8.22
CA ILE A 95 -0.82 21.92 8.90
C ILE A 95 0.21 21.44 7.88
N TYR A 96 -0.18 20.69 6.87
CA TYR A 96 0.73 20.18 5.84
C TYR A 96 1.33 21.31 5.01
N LYS A 97 0.54 22.32 4.64
CA LYS A 97 1.05 23.53 3.98
C LYS A 97 2.14 24.20 4.80
N TYR A 98 1.95 24.35 6.11
CA TYR A 98 2.96 24.91 6.99
C TYR A 98 4.20 24.01 7.14
N LYS A 99 3.97 22.70 7.33
CA LYS A 99 5.01 21.69 7.60
C LYS A 99 5.95 21.49 6.40
N PHE A 100 5.40 21.53 5.18
CA PHE A 100 6.13 21.20 3.96
C PHE A 100 6.53 22.41 3.09
N ARG A 101 6.11 23.66 3.41
CA ARG A 101 6.40 24.88 2.59
C ARG A 101 7.86 25.08 2.15
N ASN A 102 8.83 24.63 2.94
CA ASN A 102 10.27 24.79 2.67
C ASN A 102 10.99 23.43 2.65
N ARG A 103 10.25 22.34 2.44
CA ARG A 103 10.78 20.99 2.40
C ARG A 103 10.58 20.40 1.01
N LYS A 104 11.65 19.91 0.42
CA LYS A 104 11.58 19.13 -0.82
C LYS A 104 11.07 17.73 -0.48
N VAL A 105 10.00 17.32 -1.16
CA VAL A 105 9.51 15.93 -1.18
C VAL A 105 9.82 15.39 -2.57
N ASN A 106 10.52 14.27 -2.66
CA ASN A 106 10.89 13.68 -3.94
C ASN A 106 9.79 12.79 -4.52
N LEU A 107 9.01 12.16 -3.65
CA LEU A 107 7.91 11.27 -4.00
C LEU A 107 6.97 11.15 -2.80
N ILE A 108 5.68 10.97 -3.08
CA ILE A 108 4.67 10.66 -2.07
C ILE A 108 4.16 9.24 -2.31
N ILE A 109 4.11 8.43 -1.26
CA ILE A 109 3.29 7.22 -1.24
C ILE A 109 2.01 7.56 -0.50
N SER A 110 0.85 7.39 -1.11
CA SER A 110 -0.44 7.56 -0.42
C SER A 110 -1.12 6.22 -0.20
N THR A 111 -1.80 6.08 0.93
CA THR A 111 -2.52 4.84 1.29
C THR A 111 -4.01 5.08 1.42
N ASP A 112 -4.81 4.21 0.83
CA ASP A 112 -6.26 4.20 0.81
C ASP A 112 -6.91 5.49 0.24
N ASN A 113 -8.25 5.47 0.18
CA ASN A 113 -9.02 6.50 -0.52
C ASN A 113 -8.89 7.91 0.08
N ASN A 114 -8.74 8.07 1.40
CA ASN A 114 -8.81 9.41 2.02
C ASN A 114 -7.55 10.23 1.75
N ALA A 115 -6.35 9.64 1.88
CA ALA A 115 -5.09 10.28 1.51
C ALA A 115 -4.99 10.48 -0.01
N PHE A 116 -5.43 9.50 -0.79
CA PHE A 116 -5.49 9.63 -2.25
C PHE A 116 -6.37 10.81 -2.69
N ASN A 117 -7.61 10.88 -2.21
CA ASN A 117 -8.54 11.97 -2.54
C ASN A 117 -8.04 13.33 -2.03
N PHE A 118 -7.44 13.37 -0.84
CA PHE A 118 -6.83 14.60 -0.31
C PHE A 118 -5.71 15.13 -1.20
N LEU A 119 -4.87 14.24 -1.76
CA LEU A 119 -3.83 14.62 -2.72
C LEU A 119 -4.41 14.99 -4.08
N LEU A 120 -5.48 14.33 -4.54
CA LEU A 120 -6.18 14.75 -5.76
C LEU A 120 -6.70 16.19 -5.64
N GLU A 121 -7.18 16.59 -4.46
CA GLU A 121 -7.72 17.91 -4.20
C GLU A 121 -6.64 18.97 -3.95
N HIS A 122 -5.65 18.67 -3.09
CA HIS A 122 -4.70 19.67 -2.58
C HIS A 122 -3.24 19.42 -3.00
N GLY A 123 -2.94 18.26 -3.56
CA GLY A 123 -1.56 17.78 -3.79
C GLY A 123 -0.75 18.70 -4.71
N ASN A 124 -1.36 19.26 -5.75
CA ASN A 124 -0.66 20.20 -6.65
C ASN A 124 -0.21 21.49 -5.95
N GLU A 125 -0.95 21.95 -4.94
CA GLU A 125 -0.60 23.14 -4.18
C GLU A 125 0.41 22.82 -3.06
N LEU A 126 0.20 21.70 -2.35
CA LEU A 126 1.05 21.29 -1.23
C LEU A 126 2.40 20.75 -1.68
N PHE A 127 2.42 20.03 -2.81
CA PHE A 127 3.56 19.26 -3.30
C PHE A 127 3.70 19.43 -4.83
N PRO A 128 3.96 20.65 -5.31
CA PRO A 128 4.02 20.91 -6.75
C PRO A 128 5.07 20.04 -7.43
N GLN A 129 4.69 19.46 -8.58
CA GLN A 129 5.57 18.61 -9.42
C GLN A 129 6.13 17.37 -8.69
N THR A 130 5.46 16.90 -7.64
CA THR A 130 5.89 15.71 -6.90
C THR A 130 5.14 14.47 -7.38
N PRO A 131 5.82 13.40 -7.80
CA PRO A 131 5.20 12.11 -8.10
C PRO A 131 4.42 11.53 -6.92
N VAL A 132 3.28 10.91 -7.20
CA VAL A 132 2.44 10.21 -6.22
C VAL A 132 2.29 8.75 -6.64
N VAL A 133 2.60 7.84 -5.72
CA VAL A 133 2.36 6.41 -5.85
C VAL A 133 1.28 6.03 -4.84
N PHE A 134 0.08 5.68 -5.30
CA PHE A 134 -0.98 5.25 -4.40
C PHE A 134 -0.98 3.73 -4.18
N CYS A 135 -1.46 3.31 -3.02
CA CYS A 135 -1.79 1.92 -2.70
C CYS A 135 -3.04 1.85 -1.83
N GLY A 136 -3.68 0.69 -1.71
CA GLY A 136 -4.88 0.54 -0.88
C GLY A 136 -6.15 1.23 -1.44
N VAL A 137 -6.09 1.81 -2.65
CA VAL A 137 -7.24 2.53 -3.21
C VAL A 137 -8.31 1.53 -3.64
N ASN A 138 -9.45 1.57 -2.96
CA ASN A 138 -10.64 0.80 -3.29
C ASN A 138 -11.44 1.50 -4.41
N ASP A 139 -12.18 0.73 -5.22
CA ASP A 139 -13.08 1.23 -6.28
C ASP A 139 -12.42 2.20 -7.28
N PHE A 140 -11.12 2.03 -7.53
CA PHE A 140 -10.37 2.89 -8.46
C PHE A 140 -10.96 2.85 -9.87
N LYS A 141 -11.06 4.02 -10.50
CA LYS A 141 -11.46 4.19 -11.90
C LYS A 141 -10.40 5.02 -12.62
N ASP A 142 -10.08 4.66 -13.86
CA ASP A 142 -9.05 5.36 -14.63
C ASP A 142 -9.34 6.87 -14.76
N GLY A 143 -10.62 7.25 -14.82
CA GLY A 143 -11.05 8.66 -14.84
C GLY A 143 -10.69 9.46 -13.58
N MET A 144 -10.35 8.82 -12.46
CA MET A 144 -9.87 9.52 -11.25
C MET A 144 -8.50 10.17 -11.47
N LEU A 145 -7.73 9.73 -12.47
CA LEU A 145 -6.43 10.28 -12.81
C LEU A 145 -6.47 11.24 -14.01
N GLU A 146 -7.66 11.65 -14.46
CA GLU A 146 -7.79 12.72 -15.45
C GLU A 146 -7.05 13.97 -14.94
N ASP A 147 -6.11 14.47 -15.75
CA ASP A 147 -5.18 15.57 -15.40
C ASP A 147 -4.24 15.31 -14.20
N ARG A 148 -3.88 14.05 -13.95
CA ARG A 148 -2.95 13.65 -12.87
C ARG A 148 -1.80 12.78 -13.41
N SER A 149 -1.05 13.29 -14.39
CA SER A 149 0.05 12.56 -15.04
C SER A 149 1.21 12.16 -14.12
N LEU A 150 1.28 12.74 -12.92
CA LEU A 150 2.27 12.38 -11.89
C LEU A 150 1.77 11.33 -10.89
N TYR A 151 0.62 10.70 -11.17
CA TYR A 151 0.03 9.67 -10.30
C TYR A 151 0.10 8.31 -10.99
N THR A 152 0.53 7.32 -10.22
CA THR A 152 0.46 5.89 -10.57
C THR A 152 0.31 5.09 -9.27
N GLY A 153 0.23 3.76 -9.31
CA GLY A 153 0.10 2.99 -8.08
C GLY A 153 -0.40 1.58 -8.28
N THR A 154 -0.84 1.00 -7.16
CA THR A 154 -1.50 -0.30 -7.09
C THR A 154 -2.87 -0.12 -6.44
N VAL A 155 -3.90 -0.79 -6.96
CA VAL A 155 -5.24 -0.74 -6.36
C VAL A 155 -5.38 -1.80 -5.28
N GLU A 156 -6.32 -1.60 -4.35
CA GLU A 156 -6.82 -2.68 -3.50
C GLU A 156 -7.94 -3.41 -4.24
N ALA A 157 -7.60 -4.54 -4.87
CA ALA A 157 -8.57 -5.42 -5.50
C ALA A 157 -8.65 -6.73 -4.71
N ILE A 158 -9.75 -6.91 -3.97
CA ILE A 158 -10.03 -8.20 -3.34
C ILE A 158 -10.56 -9.20 -4.36
N ASP A 159 -10.15 -10.47 -4.19
CA ASP A 159 -10.62 -11.56 -5.03
C ASP A 159 -11.56 -12.48 -4.26
N ILE A 160 -12.83 -12.08 -4.25
CA ILE A 160 -13.89 -12.86 -3.62
C ILE A 160 -14.08 -14.18 -4.37
N ARG A 161 -13.90 -14.21 -5.70
CA ARG A 161 -14.07 -15.44 -6.51
C ARG A 161 -13.05 -16.49 -6.14
N GLU A 162 -11.76 -16.17 -6.21
CA GLU A 162 -10.71 -17.12 -5.85
C GLU A 162 -10.84 -17.59 -4.40
N THR A 163 -11.29 -16.71 -3.50
CA THR A 163 -11.59 -17.08 -2.11
C THR A 163 -12.71 -18.13 -2.03
N LEU A 164 -13.81 -17.93 -2.75
CA LEU A 164 -14.92 -18.89 -2.83
C LEU A 164 -14.50 -20.20 -3.50
N ASP A 165 -13.72 -20.14 -4.59
CA ASP A 165 -13.25 -21.33 -5.31
C ASP A 165 -12.34 -22.20 -4.44
N VAL A 166 -11.42 -21.58 -3.69
CA VAL A 166 -10.61 -22.28 -2.69
C VAL A 166 -11.50 -22.91 -1.62
N ALA A 167 -12.48 -22.16 -1.10
CA ALA A 167 -13.39 -22.66 -0.07
C ALA A 167 -14.22 -23.85 -0.57
N LEU A 168 -14.76 -23.79 -1.78
CA LEU A 168 -15.55 -24.86 -2.40
C LEU A 168 -14.70 -26.08 -2.75
N LYS A 169 -13.44 -25.90 -3.14
CA LYS A 169 -12.49 -26.99 -3.37
C LYS A 169 -12.18 -27.75 -2.06
N LEU A 170 -12.03 -27.03 -0.95
CA LEU A 170 -11.77 -27.62 0.37
C LEU A 170 -13.04 -28.21 1.01
N HIS A 171 -14.21 -27.64 0.70
CA HIS A 171 -15.50 -28.05 1.25
C HIS A 171 -16.50 -28.38 0.12
N PRO A 172 -16.32 -29.51 -0.59
CA PRO A 172 -17.12 -29.86 -1.77
C PRO A 172 -18.59 -30.18 -1.46
N LYS A 173 -19.01 -30.17 -0.19
CA LYS A 173 -20.41 -30.38 0.22
C LYS A 173 -21.13 -29.09 0.57
N THR A 174 -20.50 -27.92 0.44
CA THR A 174 -21.11 -26.63 0.76
C THR A 174 -22.40 -26.40 -0.02
N GLU A 175 -23.45 -26.00 0.69
CA GLU A 175 -24.74 -25.58 0.12
C GLU A 175 -25.04 -24.12 0.46
N HIS A 176 -24.43 -23.56 1.51
CA HIS A 176 -24.73 -22.20 1.96
C HIS A 176 -23.45 -21.39 2.22
N PHE A 177 -23.37 -20.18 1.68
CA PHE A 177 -22.46 -19.15 2.14
C PHE A 177 -23.23 -18.12 2.96
N ILE A 178 -22.80 -17.91 4.20
CA ILE A 178 -23.39 -16.92 5.10
C ILE A 178 -22.52 -15.68 5.11
N VAL A 179 -23.15 -14.53 4.86
CA VAL A 179 -22.48 -13.23 4.83
C VAL A 179 -23.18 -12.31 5.81
N TYR A 180 -22.44 -11.78 6.77
CA TYR A 180 -22.94 -10.78 7.72
C TYR A 180 -22.50 -9.39 7.29
N GLY A 181 -23.41 -8.43 7.36
CA GLY A 181 -23.17 -7.07 6.88
C GLY A 181 -23.75 -5.99 7.77
N ASP A 182 -23.15 -4.80 7.75
CA ASP A 182 -23.56 -3.65 8.57
C ASP A 182 -24.11 -2.46 7.76
N ASN A 183 -24.41 -2.68 6.47
CA ASN A 183 -24.83 -1.63 5.51
C ASN A 183 -23.87 -0.45 5.36
N SER A 184 -22.61 -0.61 5.78
CA SER A 184 -21.56 0.37 5.47
C SER A 184 -21.30 0.44 3.97
N PRO A 185 -20.77 1.58 3.46
CA PRO A 185 -20.35 1.68 2.06
C PRO A 185 -19.40 0.54 1.64
N THR A 186 -18.45 0.17 2.51
CA THR A 186 -17.52 -0.95 2.28
C THR A 186 -18.27 -2.27 2.12
N TYR A 187 -19.21 -2.58 3.00
CA TYR A 187 -20.02 -3.79 2.87
C TYR A 187 -20.81 -3.80 1.57
N LEU A 188 -21.47 -2.70 1.21
CA LEU A 188 -22.28 -2.61 0.01
C LEU A 188 -21.44 -2.77 -1.27
N ALA A 189 -20.24 -2.21 -1.31
CA ALA A 189 -19.32 -2.39 -2.42
C ALA A 189 -18.90 -3.87 -2.57
N ASN A 190 -18.47 -4.50 -1.47
CA ASN A 190 -18.07 -5.91 -1.48
C ASN A 190 -19.24 -6.86 -1.78
N LYS A 191 -20.44 -6.56 -1.25
CA LYS A 191 -21.67 -7.29 -1.56
C LYS A 191 -22.00 -7.19 -3.04
N ALA A 192 -21.86 -6.02 -3.66
CA ALA A 192 -22.08 -5.85 -5.10
C ALA A 192 -21.03 -6.58 -5.96
N ILE A 193 -19.78 -6.74 -5.50
CA ILE A 193 -18.81 -7.63 -6.14
C ILE A 193 -19.28 -9.08 -6.05
N LEU A 194 -19.67 -9.53 -4.85
CA LEU A 194 -20.16 -10.89 -4.61
C LEU A 194 -21.41 -11.21 -5.45
N GLU A 195 -22.42 -10.33 -5.44
CA GLU A 195 -23.65 -10.51 -6.21
C GLU A 195 -23.41 -10.62 -7.72
N ARG A 196 -22.38 -9.96 -8.25
CA ARG A 196 -22.00 -10.08 -9.67
C ARG A 196 -21.37 -11.43 -10.01
N ILE A 197 -20.71 -12.10 -9.07
CA ILE A 197 -20.04 -13.39 -9.32
C ILE A 197 -20.93 -14.59 -9.00
N ILE A 198 -21.98 -14.43 -8.18
CA ILE A 198 -22.93 -15.51 -7.83
C ILE A 198 -23.49 -16.24 -9.07
N PRO A 199 -23.92 -15.56 -10.15
CA PRO A 199 -24.50 -16.24 -11.31
C PRO A 199 -23.55 -17.20 -12.05
N ASP A 200 -22.23 -17.06 -11.84
CA ASP A 200 -21.23 -17.89 -12.53
C ASP A 200 -21.03 -19.26 -11.87
N TYR A 201 -21.63 -19.51 -10.70
CA TYR A 201 -21.57 -20.81 -10.05
C TYR A 201 -22.68 -21.73 -10.60
N GLU A 202 -22.29 -22.73 -11.39
CA GLU A 202 -23.21 -23.71 -11.99
C GLU A 202 -23.95 -24.56 -10.94
N ARG A 203 -23.34 -24.77 -9.77
CA ARG A 203 -23.96 -25.46 -8.64
C ARG A 203 -24.86 -24.49 -7.88
N SER A 204 -26.07 -24.92 -7.55
CA SER A 204 -26.95 -24.20 -6.63
C SER A 204 -26.29 -24.11 -5.24
N ILE A 205 -25.72 -22.94 -4.96
CA ILE A 205 -25.20 -22.54 -3.65
C ILE A 205 -26.01 -21.34 -3.20
N ASP A 206 -26.58 -21.40 -2.01
CA ASP A 206 -27.37 -20.31 -1.47
C ASP A 206 -26.44 -19.30 -0.76
N PHE A 207 -26.43 -18.07 -1.26
CA PHE A 207 -25.78 -16.96 -0.58
C PHE A 207 -26.79 -16.26 0.32
N ILE A 208 -26.62 -16.41 1.63
CA ILE A 208 -27.53 -15.91 2.67
C ILE A 208 -26.91 -14.67 3.30
N PHE A 209 -27.46 -13.51 2.96
CA PHE A 209 -27.08 -12.22 3.54
C PHE A 209 -27.86 -11.94 4.82
N LYS A 210 -27.15 -11.63 5.91
CA LYS A 210 -27.68 -11.23 7.21
C LYS A 210 -27.21 -9.82 7.52
N ASP A 211 -27.99 -8.87 7.00
CA ASP A 211 -27.71 -7.44 7.15
C ASP A 211 -28.20 -6.96 8.53
N ASN A 212 -27.46 -6.01 9.14
CA ASN A 212 -27.75 -5.37 10.43
C ASN A 212 -27.71 -6.25 11.68
N PHE A 213 -27.07 -7.42 11.62
CA PHE A 213 -26.85 -8.22 12.83
C PHE A 213 -25.73 -7.61 13.67
N ASN A 214 -25.95 -7.46 14.97
CA ASN A 214 -24.87 -7.21 15.92
C ASN A 214 -24.12 -8.51 16.26
N ILE A 215 -22.93 -8.40 16.85
CA ILE A 215 -22.08 -9.58 17.13
C ILE A 215 -22.76 -10.65 17.99
N ARG A 216 -23.68 -10.29 18.89
CA ARG A 216 -24.42 -11.26 19.70
C ARG A 216 -25.37 -12.07 18.82
N GLU A 217 -26.15 -11.40 17.99
CA GLU A 217 -27.08 -12.03 17.03
C GLU A 217 -26.33 -12.91 16.02
N ILE A 218 -25.16 -12.45 15.55
CA ILE A 218 -24.28 -13.24 14.69
C ILE A 218 -23.88 -14.54 15.40
N ARG A 219 -23.38 -14.46 16.63
CA ARG A 219 -22.97 -15.66 17.40
C ARG A 219 -24.13 -16.62 17.63
N GLU A 220 -25.31 -16.11 17.95
CA GLU A 220 -26.51 -16.93 18.12
C GLU A 220 -26.98 -17.60 16.82
N HIS A 221 -26.80 -16.93 15.68
CA HIS A 221 -27.11 -17.49 14.37
C HIS A 221 -26.09 -18.54 13.94
N ILE A 222 -24.79 -18.28 14.16
CA ILE A 222 -23.69 -19.22 13.85
C ILE A 222 -23.91 -20.58 14.52
N LEU A 223 -24.34 -20.59 15.79
CA LEU A 223 -24.61 -21.83 16.54
C LEU A 223 -25.71 -22.72 15.92
N LYS A 224 -26.54 -22.16 15.04
CA LYS A 224 -27.67 -22.84 14.40
C LYS A 224 -27.40 -23.19 12.94
N LEU A 225 -26.21 -22.86 12.42
CA LEU A 225 -25.88 -23.10 11.02
C LEU A 225 -25.77 -24.60 10.70
N PRO A 226 -26.32 -25.03 9.55
CA PRO A 226 -26.06 -26.36 9.01
C PRO A 226 -24.55 -26.64 8.83
N SER A 227 -24.14 -27.91 8.98
CA SER A 227 -22.73 -28.31 8.83
C SER A 227 -22.16 -28.15 7.41
N ASN A 228 -23.01 -27.95 6.41
CA ASN A 228 -22.67 -27.65 5.02
C ASN A 228 -22.70 -26.13 4.71
N SER A 229 -22.69 -25.28 5.73
CA SER A 229 -22.50 -23.84 5.57
C SER A 229 -21.04 -23.45 5.66
N LEU A 230 -20.69 -22.33 5.04
CA LEU A 230 -19.43 -21.60 5.21
C LEU A 230 -19.76 -20.14 5.53
N ILE A 231 -18.88 -19.45 6.26
CA ILE A 231 -19.02 -18.02 6.54
C ILE A 231 -17.99 -17.25 5.72
N LEU A 232 -18.42 -16.20 5.02
CA LEU A 232 -17.54 -15.30 4.27
C LEU A 232 -17.51 -13.92 4.94
N LEU A 233 -16.32 -13.47 5.33
CA LEU A 233 -16.09 -12.18 5.97
C LEU A 233 -15.72 -11.12 4.94
N ILE A 234 -16.63 -10.15 4.71
CA ILE A 234 -16.44 -9.02 3.79
C ILE A 234 -16.90 -7.67 4.37
N SER A 235 -17.17 -7.61 5.67
CA SER A 235 -17.78 -6.45 6.34
C SER A 235 -17.16 -6.18 7.70
N THR A 236 -17.27 -4.93 8.14
CA THR A 236 -17.21 -4.57 9.56
C THR A 236 -18.44 -5.07 10.30
N ILE A 237 -18.27 -5.32 11.60
CA ILE A 237 -19.32 -5.80 12.50
C ILE A 237 -19.44 -4.83 13.68
N ARG A 238 -20.65 -4.69 14.20
CA ARG A 238 -20.96 -3.83 15.34
C ARG A 238 -21.35 -4.63 16.56
N ASP A 239 -21.09 -4.07 17.73
CA ASP A 239 -21.67 -4.55 18.97
C ASP A 239 -23.13 -4.10 19.14
N GLU A 240 -23.72 -4.49 20.25
CA GLU A 240 -25.11 -4.21 20.58
C GLU A 240 -25.37 -2.74 20.94
N GLN A 241 -24.30 -1.95 21.11
CA GLN A 241 -24.33 -0.50 21.28
C GLN A 241 -24.05 0.24 19.96
N GLY A 242 -23.93 -0.48 18.84
CA GLY A 242 -23.65 0.05 17.51
C GLY A 242 -22.18 0.45 17.30
N GLN A 243 -21.29 0.16 18.26
CA GLN A 243 -19.86 0.47 18.14
C GLN A 243 -19.18 -0.53 17.22
N LEU A 244 -18.23 -0.04 16.43
CA LEU A 244 -17.45 -0.88 15.54
C LEU A 244 -16.52 -1.80 16.34
N ILE A 245 -16.55 -3.08 16.01
CA ILE A 245 -15.59 -4.07 16.49
C ILE A 245 -14.48 -4.19 15.44
N SER A 246 -13.22 -4.19 15.86
CA SER A 246 -12.10 -4.43 14.95
C SER A 246 -12.28 -5.74 14.18
N LEU A 247 -11.86 -5.79 12.92
CA LEU A 247 -12.04 -6.94 12.03
C LEU A 247 -11.44 -8.24 12.60
N GLN A 248 -10.26 -8.16 13.21
CA GLN A 248 -9.62 -9.30 13.88
C GLN A 248 -10.50 -9.82 15.02
N ARG A 249 -10.94 -8.92 15.89
CA ARG A 249 -11.78 -9.28 17.03
C ARG A 249 -13.13 -9.84 16.62
N SER A 250 -13.74 -9.31 15.56
CA SER A 250 -15.01 -9.85 15.08
C SER A 250 -14.85 -11.27 14.54
N ALA A 251 -13.77 -11.53 13.79
CA ALA A 251 -13.44 -12.89 13.33
C ALA A 251 -13.20 -13.85 14.51
N GLU A 252 -12.45 -13.44 15.54
CA GLU A 252 -12.21 -14.24 16.74
C GLU A 252 -13.52 -14.60 17.45
N MET A 253 -14.39 -13.60 17.63
CA MET A 253 -15.67 -13.78 18.32
C MET A 253 -16.63 -14.71 17.57
N MET A 254 -16.60 -14.68 16.23
CA MET A 254 -17.36 -15.61 15.39
C MET A 254 -16.75 -17.00 15.41
N ALA A 255 -15.43 -17.12 15.21
CA ALA A 255 -14.71 -18.40 15.20
C ALA A 255 -14.84 -19.15 16.54
N ALA A 256 -14.84 -18.43 17.67
CA ALA A 256 -14.98 -19.01 19.00
C ALA A 256 -16.28 -19.81 19.23
N VAL A 257 -17.32 -19.57 18.43
CA VAL A 257 -18.60 -20.29 18.52
C VAL A 257 -18.93 -21.09 17.25
N SER A 258 -18.11 -20.99 16.21
CA SER A 258 -18.41 -21.57 14.90
C SER A 258 -18.02 -23.03 14.81
N SER A 259 -18.97 -23.87 14.38
CA SER A 259 -18.71 -25.24 13.93
C SER A 259 -18.42 -25.31 12.43
N VAL A 260 -18.57 -24.20 11.71
CA VAL A 260 -18.35 -24.10 10.27
C VAL A 260 -17.13 -23.21 9.95
N PRO A 261 -16.40 -23.48 8.85
CA PRO A 261 -15.26 -22.66 8.43
C PRO A 261 -15.61 -21.20 8.13
N LEU A 262 -14.70 -20.29 8.49
CA LEU A 262 -14.72 -18.88 8.11
C LEU A 262 -13.66 -18.64 7.03
N TYR A 263 -14.02 -17.88 6.01
CA TYR A 263 -13.12 -17.43 4.93
C TYR A 263 -13.16 -15.90 4.83
N GLY A 264 -12.07 -15.30 4.36
CA GLY A 264 -11.98 -13.86 4.15
C GLY A 264 -11.04 -13.53 3.02
N CYS A 265 -11.02 -12.26 2.60
CA CYS A 265 -10.16 -11.78 1.51
C CYS A 265 -8.93 -11.00 1.98
N TRP A 266 -8.72 -10.88 3.30
CA TRP A 266 -7.63 -10.08 3.87
C TRP A 266 -6.80 -10.87 4.88
N ASP A 267 -5.50 -10.62 4.88
CA ASP A 267 -4.52 -11.33 5.71
C ASP A 267 -4.65 -11.03 7.20
N PHE A 268 -5.15 -9.85 7.58
CA PHE A 268 -5.36 -9.50 8.99
C PHE A 268 -6.38 -10.41 9.69
N PHE A 269 -7.20 -11.18 8.95
CA PHE A 269 -8.04 -12.21 9.54
C PHE A 269 -7.28 -13.51 9.85
N LEU A 270 -6.15 -13.75 9.17
CA LEU A 270 -5.34 -14.95 9.35
C LEU A 270 -4.73 -14.96 10.76
N GLY A 271 -4.83 -16.11 11.45
CA GLY A 271 -4.48 -16.21 12.87
C GLY A 271 -5.57 -15.72 13.82
N HIS A 272 -6.64 -15.12 13.31
CA HIS A 272 -7.77 -14.58 14.09
C HIS A 272 -9.09 -15.32 13.83
N GLY A 273 -9.06 -16.47 13.14
CA GLY A 273 -10.21 -17.39 13.08
C GLY A 273 -10.65 -17.82 11.69
N ILE A 274 -10.12 -17.24 10.61
CA ILE A 274 -10.37 -17.77 9.26
C ILE A 274 -9.52 -19.01 8.99
N VAL A 275 -10.03 -19.88 8.13
CA VAL A 275 -9.28 -21.01 7.55
C VAL A 275 -8.34 -20.52 6.45
N GLY A 276 -8.78 -19.56 5.63
CA GLY A 276 -7.97 -18.99 4.56
C GLY A 276 -8.79 -18.19 3.55
N GLY A 277 -8.22 -18.03 2.35
CA GLY A 277 -8.79 -17.32 1.22
C GLY A 277 -7.69 -16.83 0.26
N LYS A 278 -8.07 -16.07 -0.76
CA LYS A 278 -7.12 -15.30 -1.57
C LYS A 278 -6.92 -13.95 -0.88
N LEU A 279 -5.89 -13.91 -0.03
CA LEU A 279 -5.71 -12.82 0.94
C LEU A 279 -4.87 -11.68 0.35
N ILE A 280 -5.43 -10.48 0.30
CA ILE A 280 -4.65 -9.25 0.13
C ILE A 280 -4.05 -8.84 1.48
N SER A 281 -2.86 -8.25 1.46
CA SER A 281 -2.19 -7.77 2.67
C SER A 281 -1.72 -6.33 2.51
N GLY A 282 -1.75 -5.58 3.61
CA GLY A 282 -1.12 -4.26 3.66
C GLY A 282 0.37 -4.35 3.29
N PHE A 283 1.05 -5.41 3.73
CA PHE A 283 2.44 -5.67 3.35
C PHE A 283 2.64 -5.72 1.83
N SER A 284 1.84 -6.53 1.12
CA SER A 284 1.95 -6.65 -0.34
C SER A 284 1.63 -5.34 -1.08
N GLN A 285 0.70 -4.53 -0.55
CA GLN A 285 0.37 -3.22 -1.08
C GLN A 285 1.55 -2.25 -0.92
N GLY A 286 2.13 -2.19 0.28
CA GLY A 286 3.30 -1.35 0.58
C GLY A 286 4.55 -1.76 -0.19
N GLU A 287 4.82 -3.07 -0.29
CA GLU A 287 5.94 -3.63 -1.07
C GLU A 287 5.81 -3.23 -2.55
N THR A 288 4.62 -3.43 -3.13
CA THR A 288 4.36 -3.08 -4.53
C THR A 288 4.52 -1.58 -4.77
N ALA A 289 3.95 -0.74 -3.90
CA ALA A 289 4.06 0.71 -3.98
C ALA A 289 5.53 1.17 -3.87
N ALA A 290 6.30 0.58 -2.97
CA ALA A 290 7.71 0.92 -2.81
C ALA A 290 8.56 0.51 -4.03
N HIS A 291 8.25 -0.61 -4.68
CA HIS A 291 8.91 -0.98 -5.94
C HIS A 291 8.61 0.02 -7.07
N ILE A 292 7.37 0.47 -7.19
CA ILE A 292 6.98 1.53 -8.13
C ILE A 292 7.72 2.83 -7.77
N ALA A 293 7.76 3.19 -6.49
CA ALA A 293 8.46 4.38 -6.02
C ALA A 293 9.96 4.33 -6.32
N LEU A 294 10.64 3.19 -6.11
CA LEU A 294 12.04 3.02 -6.48
C LEU A 294 12.27 3.20 -7.97
N THR A 295 11.36 2.71 -8.81
CA THR A 295 11.43 2.85 -10.27
C THR A 295 11.42 4.34 -10.66
N ILE A 296 10.52 5.12 -10.06
CA ILE A 296 10.43 6.57 -10.25
C ILE A 296 11.66 7.30 -9.70
N LEU A 297 12.11 6.96 -8.48
CA LEU A 297 13.26 7.59 -7.84
C LEU A 297 14.58 7.34 -8.60
N ASN A 298 14.65 6.26 -9.37
CA ASN A 298 15.76 5.95 -10.29
C ASN A 298 15.65 6.65 -11.65
N GLY A 299 14.58 7.40 -11.92
CA GLY A 299 14.45 8.30 -13.06
C GLY A 299 13.47 7.87 -14.13
N GLU A 300 12.73 6.78 -13.94
CA GLU A 300 11.62 6.44 -14.84
C GLU A 300 10.49 7.48 -14.69
N LYS A 301 9.85 7.82 -15.81
CA LYS A 301 8.74 8.77 -15.77
C LYS A 301 7.46 8.08 -15.32
N VAL A 302 6.67 8.76 -14.48
CA VAL A 302 5.40 8.24 -13.96
C VAL A 302 4.45 7.82 -15.09
N GLU A 303 4.39 8.59 -16.17
CA GLU A 303 3.55 8.33 -17.35
C GLU A 303 3.80 6.97 -18.03
N ASN A 304 4.97 6.36 -17.82
CA ASN A 304 5.33 5.06 -18.37
C ASN A 304 5.01 3.88 -17.43
N ILE A 305 4.58 4.16 -16.20
CA ILE A 305 4.31 3.13 -15.19
C ILE A 305 2.79 2.95 -15.08
N PRO A 306 2.23 1.82 -15.54
CA PRO A 306 0.80 1.58 -15.47
C PRO A 306 0.34 1.38 -14.02
N VAL A 307 -0.92 1.74 -13.76
CA VAL A 307 -1.59 1.35 -12.51
C VAL A 307 -1.77 -0.16 -12.49
N LEU A 308 -1.30 -0.81 -11.42
CA LEU A 308 -1.47 -2.24 -11.21
C LEU A 308 -2.87 -2.51 -10.62
N LYS A 309 -3.60 -3.44 -11.22
CA LYS A 309 -4.99 -3.79 -10.90
C LYS A 309 -5.14 -5.24 -10.53
#